data_AF-A0A382LUQ0-F1
#
_entry.id   AF-A0A382LUQ0-F1
#
_cell.length_a   1.000
_cell.length_b   1.000
_cell.length_c   1.000
_cell.angle_alpha   90.00
_cell.angle_beta   90.00
_cell.angle_gamma   90.00
#
_symmetry.space_group_name_H-M   'P 1'
#
loop_
_entity.id
_entity.type
_entity.pdbx_description
1 polymer ?
#
loop_
_entity_poly.entity_id
_entity_poly.type
_entity_poly.pdbx_seq_one_letter_code
_entity_poly.pdbx_strand_id
1 'polypeptide(L)'
;EEYTGGSISISNLGMYGITEFAAIINPPQSSILAVGTIKETPIVEKGIVIVGYTLKFTLSVDHRALDGAVAGKLLKDFNDIIENPFEIWMDSNDLEII
;
A
#
# COMPACT_ATOMS: atom_id res chain seq x y z
N GLU A 1 13.55 17.32 -13.66
CA GLU A 1 13.57 17.29 -12.19
C GLU A 1 12.46 16.41 -11.60
N GLU A 2 11.27 16.37 -12.20
CA GLU A 2 10.11 15.59 -11.69
C GLU A 2 10.33 14.08 -11.52
N TYR A 3 11.29 13.48 -12.23
CA TYR A 3 11.53 12.02 -12.23
C TYR A 3 12.76 11.59 -11.41
N THR A 4 13.40 12.52 -10.69
CA THR A 4 14.65 12.28 -9.96
C THR A 4 14.47 12.53 -8.47
N GLY A 5 15.20 11.78 -7.62
CA GLY A 5 15.23 12.01 -6.17
C GLY A 5 14.16 11.28 -5.34
N GLY A 6 13.33 10.43 -5.96
CA GLY A 6 12.38 9.59 -5.21
C GLY A 6 13.07 8.60 -4.26
N SER A 7 12.47 8.35 -3.10
CA SER A 7 12.98 7.39 -2.08
C SER A 7 12.26 6.03 -2.12
N ILE A 8 10.98 6.05 -2.51
CA ILE A 8 10.11 4.88 -2.71
C ILE A 8 9.30 5.12 -3.98
N SER A 9 8.95 4.05 -4.68
CA SER A 9 8.02 4.09 -5.83
C SER A 9 6.72 3.37 -5.51
N ILE A 10 5.65 3.77 -6.19
CA ILE A 10 4.36 3.08 -6.18
C ILE A 10 4.04 2.64 -7.60
N SER A 11 3.59 1.40 -7.77
CA SER A 11 3.13 0.87 -9.05
C SER A 11 1.70 0.38 -8.90
N ASN A 12 0.77 0.96 -9.65
CA ASN A 12 -0.63 0.55 -9.65
C ASN A 12 -0.95 -0.21 -10.93
N LEU A 13 -0.99 -1.55 -10.85
CA LEU A 13 -1.52 -2.40 -11.92
C LEU A 13 -2.93 -2.89 -11.63
N GLY A 14 -3.51 -2.50 -10.50
CA GLY A 14 -4.91 -2.73 -10.18
C GLY A 14 -5.87 -2.17 -11.21
N MET A 15 -5.49 -1.07 -11.86
CA MET A 15 -6.25 -0.48 -12.97
C MET A 15 -6.36 -1.40 -14.20
N TYR A 16 -5.47 -2.38 -14.33
CA TYR A 16 -5.48 -3.40 -15.38
C TYR A 16 -6.09 -4.72 -14.90
N GLY A 17 -6.74 -4.74 -13.72
CA GLY A 17 -7.34 -5.94 -13.15
C GLY A 17 -6.33 -6.92 -12.52
N ILE A 18 -5.06 -6.53 -12.37
CA ILE A 18 -4.06 -7.36 -11.71
C ILE A 18 -4.31 -7.35 -10.21
N THR A 19 -4.53 -8.52 -9.63
CA THR A 19 -4.85 -8.66 -8.20
C THR A 19 -3.62 -8.60 -7.30
N GLU A 20 -2.46 -9.03 -7.79
CA GLU A 20 -1.21 -9.09 -7.03
C GLU A 20 -0.03 -9.19 -8.01
N PHE A 21 1.08 -8.52 -7.72
CA PHE A 21 2.32 -8.64 -8.48
C PHE A 21 3.53 -8.21 -7.64
N ALA A 22 4.69 -8.78 -7.93
CA ALA A 22 5.96 -8.35 -7.36
C ALA A 22 6.59 -7.28 -8.28
N ALA A 23 6.50 -6.01 -7.89
CA ALA A 23 7.12 -4.94 -8.64
C ALA A 23 8.65 -5.00 -8.53
N ILE A 24 9.34 -4.66 -9.63
CA ILE A 24 10.79 -4.57 -9.67
C ILE A 24 11.19 -3.19 -9.13
N ILE A 25 12.10 -3.17 -8.15
CA ILE A 25 12.63 -1.93 -7.57
C ILE A 25 13.24 -1.08 -8.67
N ASN A 26 12.96 0.23 -8.66
CA ASN A 26 13.56 1.20 -9.58
C ASN A 26 14.82 1.82 -8.93
N PRO A 27 16.05 1.37 -9.25
CA PRO A 27 17.25 1.91 -8.62
C PRO A 27 17.42 3.40 -8.92
N PRO A 28 17.95 4.22 -7.99
CA PRO A 28 18.64 3.85 -6.75
C PRO A 28 17.73 3.67 -5.51
N GLN A 29 16.41 3.56 -5.69
CA GLN A 29 15.49 3.38 -4.56
C GLN A 29 15.67 1.99 -3.91
N SER A 30 15.27 1.87 -2.65
CA SER A 30 15.39 0.63 -1.87
C SER A 30 14.09 -0.18 -1.81
N SER A 31 12.96 0.39 -2.27
CA SER A 31 11.66 -0.27 -2.19
C SER A 31 10.67 0.23 -3.26
N ILE A 32 9.70 -0.62 -3.56
CA ILE A 32 8.55 -0.30 -4.41
C ILE A 32 7.29 -0.99 -3.90
N LEU A 33 6.19 -0.25 -3.81
CA LEU A 33 4.88 -0.74 -3.39
C LEU A 33 4.01 -1.01 -4.63
N ALA A 34 3.63 -2.27 -4.81
CA ALA A 34 2.66 -2.70 -5.81
C ALA A 34 1.24 -2.62 -5.25
N VAL A 35 0.33 -2.01 -6.01
CA VAL A 35 -1.09 -1.85 -5.70
C VAL A 35 -1.90 -2.72 -6.65
N GLY A 36 -2.58 -3.72 -6.10
CA GLY A 36 -3.48 -4.61 -6.82
C GLY A 36 -4.84 -3.97 -7.11
N THR A 37 -5.76 -4.74 -7.69
CA THR A 37 -7.12 -4.30 -7.98
C THR A 37 -8.01 -4.37 -6.73
N ILE A 38 -8.96 -3.44 -6.60
CA ILE A 38 -10.00 -3.51 -5.57
C ILE A 38 -11.08 -4.48 -6.07
N LYS A 39 -11.50 -5.41 -5.22
CA LYS A 39 -12.54 -6.38 -5.56
C LYS A 39 -13.50 -6.63 -4.41
N GLU A 40 -14.75 -6.94 -4.75
CA GLU A 40 -15.71 -7.45 -3.78
C GLU A 40 -15.39 -8.90 -3.43
N THR A 41 -15.30 -9.18 -2.14
CA THR A 41 -15.00 -10.52 -1.62
C THR A 41 -15.78 -10.78 -0.34
N PRO A 42 -16.13 -12.05 -0.04
CA PRO A 42 -16.61 -12.41 1.29
C PRO A 42 -15.53 -12.15 2.34
N ILE A 43 -15.84 -11.30 3.32
CA ILE A 43 -14.98 -11.01 4.48
C ILE A 43 -15.72 -11.33 5.78
N VAL A 44 -14.98 -11.49 6.86
CA VAL A 44 -15.55 -11.72 8.20
C VAL A 44 -15.47 -10.44 9.00
N GLU A 45 -16.61 -9.88 9.37
CA GLU A 45 -16.71 -8.76 10.30
C GLU A 45 -17.50 -9.20 11.53
N LYS A 46 -16.90 -9.06 12.72
CA LYS A 46 -17.54 -9.41 14.01
C LYS A 46 -18.16 -10.84 14.04
N GLY A 47 -17.52 -11.78 13.33
CA GLY A 47 -17.94 -13.18 13.25
C GLY A 47 -19.04 -13.47 12.21
N ILE A 48 -19.45 -12.48 11.41
CA ILE A 48 -20.45 -12.63 10.34
C ILE A 48 -19.76 -12.49 8.98
N VAL A 49 -20.13 -13.34 8.03
CA VAL A 49 -19.66 -13.21 6.64
C VAL A 49 -20.48 -12.13 5.94
N ILE A 50 -19.80 -11.09 5.47
CA ILE A 50 -20.38 -9.99 4.68
C ILE A 50 -19.61 -9.83 3.37
N VAL A 51 -20.19 -9.12 2.40
CA VAL A 51 -19.44 -8.68 1.22
C VAL A 51 -18.69 -7.41 1.59
N GLY A 52 -17.38 -7.39 1.32
CA GLY A 52 -16.54 -6.21 1.50
C GLY A 52 -15.55 -6.05 0.36
N TYR A 53 -15.03 -4.83 0.21
CA TYR A 53 -13.99 -4.53 -0.75
C TYR A 53 -12.63 -4.90 -0.17
N THR A 54 -11.84 -5.67 -0.90
CA THR A 54 -10.45 -5.99 -0.54
C THR A 54 -9.50 -5.57 -1.64
N LEU A 55 -8.28 -5.26 -1.23
CA LEU A 55 -7.17 -4.88 -2.07
C LEU A 55 -5.92 -5.57 -1.52
N LYS A 56 -4.98 -5.93 -2.40
CA LYS A 56 -3.66 -6.41 -1.98
C LYS A 56 -2.58 -5.38 -2.27
N PHE A 57 -1.69 -5.22 -1.30
CA PHE A 57 -0.44 -4.49 -1.44
C PHE A 57 0.74 -5.47 -1.40
N THR A 58 1.75 -5.26 -2.23
CA THR A 58 2.98 -6.05 -2.22
C THR A 58 4.18 -5.13 -2.20
N LEU A 59 4.98 -5.17 -1.13
CA LEU A 59 6.19 -4.37 -0.99
C LEU A 59 7.41 -5.20 -1.38
N SER A 60 8.11 -4.78 -2.43
CA SER A 60 9.44 -5.31 -2.77
C SER A 60 10.50 -4.44 -2.11
N VAL A 61 11.51 -5.08 -1.48
CA VAL A 61 12.55 -4.39 -0.71
C VAL A 61 13.94 -4.93 -1.04
N ASP A 62 14.94 -4.05 -1.10
CA ASP A 62 16.33 -4.45 -1.09
C ASP A 62 16.73 -4.81 0.35
N HIS A 63 16.83 -6.12 0.60
CA HIS A 63 17.13 -6.65 1.94
C HIS A 63 18.50 -6.24 2.50
N ARG A 64 19.40 -5.70 1.66
CA ARG A 64 20.67 -5.12 2.13
C ARG A 64 20.47 -3.76 2.80
N ALA A 65 19.41 -3.05 2.40
CA ALA A 65 19.07 -1.71 2.87
C ALA A 65 17.96 -1.72 3.93
N LEU A 66 17.04 -2.69 3.88
CA LEU A 66 15.88 -2.77 4.77
C LEU A 66 15.71 -4.18 5.35
N ASP A 67 15.46 -4.25 6.66
CA ASP A 67 15.12 -5.50 7.34
C ASP A 67 13.65 -5.89 7.14
N GLY A 68 13.37 -7.20 7.16
CA GLY A 68 12.04 -7.74 6.92
C GLY A 68 11.02 -7.37 8.01
N ALA A 69 11.45 -7.26 9.27
CA ALA A 69 10.55 -6.83 10.35
C ALA A 69 10.16 -5.35 10.19
N VAL A 70 11.10 -4.50 9.75
CA VAL A 70 10.84 -3.09 9.46
C VAL A 70 9.88 -2.96 8.27
N ALA A 71 10.11 -3.73 7.20
CA ALA A 71 9.23 -3.77 6.04
C ALA A 71 7.80 -4.24 6.41
N GLY A 72 7.70 -5.29 7.24
CA GLY A 72 6.43 -5.80 7.74
C GLY A 72 5.68 -4.78 8.61
N LYS A 73 6.39 -4.07 9.49
CA LYS A 73 5.81 -2.99 10.29
C LYS A 73 5.30 -1.85 9.40
N LEU A 74 6.09 -1.43 8.41
CA LEU A 74 5.69 -0.39 7.46
C LEU A 74 4.40 -0.78 6.72
N LEU A 75 4.32 -2.00 6.19
CA LEU A 75 3.12 -2.49 5.50
C LEU A 75 1.91 -2.57 6.43
N LYS A 76 2.10 -2.98 7.68
CA LYS A 76 1.02 -3.02 8.67
C LYS A 76 0.51 -1.61 8.98
N ASP A 77 1.40 -0.69 9.32
CA ASP A 77 1.04 0.69 9.64
C ASP A 77 0.31 1.33 8.44
N PHE A 78 0.83 1.12 7.23
CA PHE A 78 0.18 1.56 5.99
C PHE A 78 -1.21 0.95 5.79
N ASN A 79 -1.38 -0.36 6.04
CA ASN A 79 -2.68 -1.01 5.95
C ASN A 79 -3.69 -0.44 6.95
N ASP A 80 -3.28 -0.25 8.21
CA ASP A 80 -4.14 0.29 9.27
C ASP A 80 -4.64 1.71 8.90
N ILE A 81 -3.77 2.52 8.31
CA ILE A 81 -4.10 3.85 7.76
C ILE A 81 -5.14 3.77 6.64
N ILE A 82 -4.98 2.83 5.69
CA ILE A 82 -5.89 2.70 4.55
C ILE A 82 -7.28 2.21 5.00
N GLU A 83 -7.33 1.33 5.98
CA GLU A 83 -8.59 0.82 6.57
C GLU A 83 -9.31 1.87 7.42
N ASN A 84 -8.57 2.79 8.08
CA ASN A 84 -9.12 3.88 8.86
C ASN A 84 -8.39 5.22 8.59
N PRO A 85 -8.67 5.89 7.47
CA PRO A 85 -7.92 7.09 7.07
C PRO A 85 -8.24 8.33 7.93
N PHE A 86 -9.25 8.26 8.79
CA PHE A 86 -9.71 9.39 9.59
C PHE A 86 -8.65 9.90 10.56
N GLU A 87 -7.80 9.02 11.09
CA GLU A 87 -6.71 9.40 11.98
C GLU A 87 -5.68 10.30 11.28
N ILE A 88 -5.26 9.94 10.05
CA ILE A 88 -4.38 10.81 9.25
C ILE A 88 -5.08 12.12 8.87
N TRP A 89 -6.38 12.04 8.55
CA TRP A 89 -7.13 13.21 8.15
C TRP A 89 -7.21 14.27 9.26
N MET A 90 -7.41 13.84 10.51
CA MET A 90 -7.42 14.76 11.67
C MET A 90 -6.07 15.44 11.93
N ASP A 91 -4.96 14.77 11.64
CA ASP A 91 -3.61 15.27 11.92
C ASP A 91 -2.99 16.04 10.74
N SER A 92 -3.66 16.06 9.58
CA SER A 92 -3.16 16.72 8.37
C SER A 92 -3.55 18.20 8.30
N ASN A 93 -2.56 19.07 8.15
CA ASN A 93 -2.77 20.50 7.91
C ASN A 93 -3.11 20.82 6.43
N ASP A 94 -3.01 19.84 5.53
CA ASP A 94 -3.02 20.04 4.07
C ASP A 94 -4.21 19.38 3.36
N LEU A 95 -5.12 18.73 4.08
CA LEU A 95 -6.30 18.07 3.49
C LEU A 95 -7.52 19.00 3.61
N GLU A 96 -7.65 19.94 2.67
CA GLU A 96 -8.89 20.71 2.49
C GLU A 96 -10.08 19.76 2.28
N ILE A 97 -11.20 20.09 2.93
CA ILE A 97 -12.48 19.40 2.78
C ILE A 97 -12.91 19.53 1.31
N ILE A 98 -12.87 18.43 0.56
CA ILE A 98 -13.57 18.28 -0.73
C ILE A 98 -14.95 17.70 -0.46
#